data_AF-A0A5C2HPB2-F1
#
_entry.id   AF-A0A5C2HPB2-F1
#
_cell.length_a   1.000
_cell.length_b   1.000
_cell.length_c   1.000
_cell.angle_alpha   90.00
_cell.angle_beta   90.00
_cell.angle_gamma   90.00
#
_symmetry.space_group_name_H-M   'P 1'
#
loop_
_entity.id
_entity.type
_entity.pdbx_description
1 polymer ?
#
loop_
_entity_poly.entity_id
_entity_poly.type
_entity_poly.pdbx_seq_one_letter_code
_entity_poly.pdbx_strand_id
1 'polypeptide(L)'
;MGIVIMYQEKLAQFKNTETLAWKAWQHALTIDLLSDTDIKDCSIECFHYQQMMELFFKHLLETKSQFGSYSKSHKLQKLLEEVLASTKFKTNKTKYFMALQVITVCAEEYRYHFLIDCDGYRQSVTICDNLLDELIEFNENGETPADS
;
A
#
# COMPACT_ATOMS: atom_id res chain seq x y z
N MET A 1 -10.00 -22.93 -2.18
CA MET A 1 -9.08 -22.44 -3.22
C MET A 1 -9.21 -20.93 -3.18
N GLY A 2 -8.44 -20.30 -2.29
CA GLY A 2 -8.50 -18.84 -2.09
C GLY A 2 -7.85 -18.17 -3.29
N ILE A 3 -8.41 -17.05 -3.73
CA ILE A 3 -7.77 -16.19 -4.73
C ILE A 3 -6.44 -15.74 -4.11
N VAL A 4 -5.32 -16.21 -4.66
CA VAL A 4 -4.01 -15.65 -4.34
C VAL A 4 -3.99 -14.30 -5.03
N ILE A 5 -4.00 -13.21 -4.26
CA ILE A 5 -3.93 -11.86 -4.80
C ILE A 5 -2.51 -11.66 -5.32
N MET A 6 -2.37 -11.52 -6.64
CA MET A 6 -1.08 -11.24 -7.28
C MET A 6 -0.88 -9.73 -7.36
N TYR A 7 -0.18 -9.15 -6.40
CA TYR A 7 0.04 -7.70 -6.35
C TYR A 7 0.82 -7.20 -7.57
N GLN A 8 1.73 -8.00 -8.12
CA GLN A 8 2.49 -7.62 -9.31
C GLN A 8 1.59 -7.41 -10.54
N GLU A 9 0.45 -8.12 -10.61
CA GLU A 9 -0.52 -7.98 -11.70
C GLU A 9 -1.32 -6.70 -11.53
N LYS A 10 -1.74 -6.39 -10.29
CA LYS A 10 -2.45 -5.14 -9.95
C LYS A 10 -1.65 -3.88 -10.31
N LEU A 11 -0.33 -3.95 -10.21
CA LEU A 11 0.59 -2.83 -10.49
C LEU A 11 1.39 -3.00 -11.80
N ALA A 12 0.99 -3.92 -12.68
CA ALA A 12 1.75 -4.28 -13.89
C ALA A 12 1.98 -3.10 -14.85
N GLN A 13 1.08 -2.12 -14.88
CA GLN A 13 1.18 -0.90 -15.70
C GLN A 13 2.40 -0.03 -15.33
N PHE A 14 2.97 -0.21 -14.15
CA PHE A 14 4.16 0.53 -13.71
C PHE A 14 5.48 -0.19 -13.98
N LYS A 15 5.43 -1.38 -14.57
CA LYS A 15 6.63 -2.14 -14.93
C LYS A 15 7.49 -1.37 -15.92
N ASN A 16 8.76 -1.24 -15.57
CA ASN A 16 9.88 -0.54 -16.19
C ASN A 16 9.65 0.97 -16.38
N THR A 17 8.74 1.57 -15.61
CA THR A 17 8.58 3.03 -15.56
C THR A 17 9.54 3.56 -14.50
N GLU A 18 10.49 4.46 -14.76
CA GLU A 18 11.48 4.88 -13.73
C GLU A 18 10.86 5.82 -12.65
N THR A 19 9.79 5.39 -12.00
CA THR A 19 8.91 6.16 -11.11
C THR A 19 8.83 5.54 -9.71
N LEU A 20 8.20 6.26 -8.78
CA LEU A 20 7.87 5.69 -7.46
C LEU A 20 6.90 4.50 -7.55
N ALA A 21 5.97 4.51 -8.50
CA ALA A 21 5.04 3.40 -8.69
C ALA A 21 5.72 2.12 -9.19
N TRP A 22 6.81 2.25 -9.96
CA TRP A 22 7.65 1.10 -10.28
C TRP A 22 8.30 0.50 -9.04
N LYS A 23 8.78 1.32 -8.10
CA LYS A 23 9.30 0.79 -6.84
C LYS A 23 8.18 0.09 -6.06
N ALA A 24 6.98 0.66 -6.02
CA ALA A 24 5.81 -0.01 -5.45
C ALA A 24 5.55 -1.37 -6.12
N TRP A 25 5.63 -1.45 -7.45
CA TRP A 25 5.53 -2.71 -8.20
C TRP A 25 6.64 -3.71 -7.86
N GLN A 26 7.88 -3.27 -7.63
CA GLN A 26 8.96 -4.16 -7.17
C GLN A 26 8.66 -4.76 -5.79
N HIS A 27 8.09 -3.97 -4.88
CA HIS A 27 7.63 -4.49 -3.58
C HIS A 27 6.47 -5.46 -3.74
N ALA A 28 5.51 -5.16 -4.61
CA ALA A 28 4.41 -6.07 -4.97
C ALA A 28 4.91 -7.44 -5.48
N LEU A 29 5.84 -7.44 -6.44
CA LEU A 29 6.50 -8.66 -6.90
C LEU A 29 7.17 -9.43 -5.75
N THR A 30 7.79 -8.72 -4.81
CA THR A 30 8.47 -9.37 -3.69
C THR A 30 7.46 -10.03 -2.74
N ILE A 31 6.31 -9.40 -2.49
CA ILE A 31 5.22 -9.99 -1.69
C ILE A 31 4.72 -11.28 -2.34
N ASP A 32 4.46 -11.25 -3.65
CA ASP A 32 4.01 -12.44 -4.39
C ASP A 32 5.04 -13.57 -4.29
N LEU A 33 6.33 -13.27 -4.48
CA LEU A 33 7.41 -14.26 -4.34
C LEU A 33 7.52 -14.84 -2.92
N LEU A 34 7.30 -14.04 -1.88
CA LEU A 34 7.33 -14.49 -0.50
C LEU A 34 6.14 -15.40 -0.17
N SER A 35 4.97 -15.15 -0.80
CA SER A 35 3.76 -15.95 -0.60
C SER A 35 3.91 -17.40 -1.10
N ASP A 36 4.84 -17.63 -2.03
CA ASP A 36 5.20 -18.96 -2.54
C ASP A 36 6.27 -19.69 -1.70
N THR A 37 6.71 -19.11 -0.58
CA THR A 37 7.72 -19.71 0.31
C THR A 37 7.12 -20.36 1.56
N ASP A 38 7.87 -21.26 2.20
CA ASP A 38 7.49 -21.89 3.47
C ASP A 38 7.79 -21.01 4.71
N ILE A 39 8.06 -19.71 4.51
CA ILE A 39 8.37 -18.78 5.61
C ILE A 39 7.10 -18.53 6.41
N LYS A 40 7.11 -18.93 7.69
CA LYS A 40 5.95 -18.76 8.58
C LYS A 40 5.79 -17.35 9.13
N ASP A 41 6.92 -16.65 9.24
CA ASP A 41 7.00 -15.30 9.78
C ASP A 41 6.59 -14.27 8.73
N CYS A 42 5.72 -13.33 9.10
CA CYS A 42 5.17 -12.33 8.18
C CYS A 42 5.99 -11.03 8.12
N SER A 43 7.11 -10.94 8.83
CA SER A 43 7.81 -9.66 9.05
C SER A 43 8.39 -9.09 7.76
N ILE A 44 8.96 -9.94 6.91
CA ILE A 44 9.49 -9.56 5.59
C ILE A 44 8.33 -9.12 4.68
N GLU A 45 7.27 -9.94 4.58
CA GLU A 45 6.07 -9.62 3.78
C GLU A 45 5.47 -8.28 4.20
N CYS A 46 5.35 -8.05 5.51
CA CYS A 46 4.84 -6.82 6.09
C CYS A 46 5.67 -5.59 5.74
N PHE A 47 7.00 -5.69 5.79
CA PHE A 47 7.89 -4.62 5.35
C PHE A 47 7.64 -4.28 3.87
N HIS A 48 7.55 -5.28 3.00
CA HIS A 48 7.30 -5.04 1.59
C HIS A 48 5.89 -4.48 1.32
N TYR A 49 4.87 -4.94 2.05
CA TYR A 49 3.50 -4.40 1.93
C TYR A 49 3.44 -2.93 2.34
N GLN A 50 4.08 -2.56 3.45
CA GLN A 50 4.15 -1.18 3.89
C GLN A 50 4.85 -0.30 2.85
N GLN A 51 5.99 -0.74 2.32
CA GLN A 51 6.74 0.01 1.31
C GLN A 51 5.96 0.15 -0.01
N MET A 52 5.26 -0.90 -0.44
CA MET A 52 4.38 -0.86 -1.62
C MET A 52 3.33 0.25 -1.46
N MET A 53 2.60 0.27 -0.34
CA MET A 53 1.59 1.28 -0.06
C MET A 53 2.18 2.69 0.06
N GLU A 54 3.30 2.84 0.77
CA GLU A 54 3.98 4.13 0.95
C GLU A 54 4.39 4.74 -0.38
N LEU A 55 5.08 3.97 -1.22
CA LEU A 55 5.59 4.42 -2.51
C LEU A 55 4.45 4.73 -3.47
N PHE A 56 3.36 3.96 -3.41
CA PHE A 56 2.19 4.22 -4.25
C PHE A 56 1.45 5.50 -3.83
N PHE A 57 1.27 5.75 -2.53
CA PHE A 57 0.74 7.04 -2.07
C PHE A 57 1.61 8.21 -2.53
N LYS A 58 2.94 8.09 -2.39
CA LYS A 58 3.88 9.14 -2.82
C LYS A 58 3.85 9.37 -4.32
N HIS A 59 3.69 8.31 -5.12
CA HIS A 59 3.48 8.43 -6.55
C HIS A 59 2.21 9.22 -6.89
N LEU A 60 1.09 8.93 -6.23
CA LEU A 60 -0.17 9.66 -6.43
C LEU A 60 -0.03 11.13 -6.02
N LEU A 61 0.64 11.42 -4.91
CA LEU A 61 0.92 12.79 -4.49
C LEU A 61 1.82 13.52 -5.48
N GLU A 62 2.85 12.86 -6.02
CA GLU A 62 3.77 13.42 -7.00
C GLU A 62 3.07 13.72 -8.34
N THR A 63 2.15 12.86 -8.79
CA THR A 63 1.60 12.91 -10.15
C THR A 63 0.18 13.46 -10.26
N LYS A 64 -0.60 13.43 -9.17
CA LYS A 64 -2.03 13.81 -9.16
C LYS A 64 -2.33 14.99 -8.23
N SER A 65 -1.40 15.40 -7.36
CA SER A 65 -1.62 16.58 -6.52
C SER A 65 -1.35 17.88 -7.25
N GLN A 66 -1.94 18.98 -6.79
CA GLN A 66 -1.74 20.31 -7.37
C GLN A 66 -0.26 20.75 -7.37
N PHE A 67 0.51 20.35 -6.36
CA PHE A 67 1.89 20.82 -6.16
C PHE A 67 2.95 19.77 -6.50
N GLY A 68 2.56 18.53 -6.78
CA GLY A 68 3.48 17.43 -7.10
C GLY A 68 4.44 17.09 -5.95
N SER A 69 4.01 17.27 -4.70
CA SER A 69 4.87 17.09 -3.52
C SER A 69 4.21 16.18 -2.49
N TYR A 70 5.02 15.40 -1.77
CA TYR A 70 4.61 14.57 -0.65
C TYR A 70 5.48 14.85 0.57
N SER A 71 4.96 14.60 1.78
CA SER A 71 5.76 14.74 2.98
C SER A 71 6.82 13.64 3.10
N LYS A 72 7.84 13.89 3.93
CA LYS A 72 8.85 12.87 4.28
C LYS A 72 8.33 11.82 5.26
N SER A 73 7.00 11.66 5.39
CA SER A 73 6.42 10.66 6.29
C SER A 73 6.53 9.25 5.70
N HIS A 74 6.60 8.28 6.61
CA HIS A 74 6.45 6.85 6.35
C HIS A 74 5.14 6.30 6.93
N LYS A 75 4.38 7.16 7.64
CA LYS A 75 3.13 6.77 8.29
C LYS A 75 2.01 6.75 7.27
N LEU A 76 1.51 5.56 6.93
CA LEU A 76 0.57 5.37 5.84
C LEU A 76 -0.75 6.16 6.02
N GLN A 77 -1.26 6.25 7.24
CA GLN A 77 -2.45 7.05 7.56
C GLN A 77 -2.27 8.53 7.26
N LYS A 78 -1.07 9.09 7.47
CA LYS A 78 -0.77 10.49 7.15
C LYS A 78 -0.70 10.70 5.64
N LEU A 79 -0.09 9.75 4.93
CA LEU A 79 -0.01 9.79 3.47
C LEU A 79 -1.41 9.69 2.83
N LEU A 80 -2.30 8.86 3.36
CA LEU A 80 -3.70 8.82 2.93
C LEU A 80 -4.40 10.17 3.15
N GLU A 81 -4.18 10.82 4.30
CA GLU A 81 -4.74 12.16 4.55
C GLU A 81 -4.21 13.20 3.55
N GLU A 82 -2.91 13.17 3.24
CA GLU A 82 -2.32 14.03 2.22
C GLU A 82 -2.96 13.79 0.85
N VAL A 83 -3.16 12.53 0.45
CA VAL A 83 -3.79 12.18 -0.83
C VAL A 83 -5.22 12.73 -0.88
N LEU A 84 -6.00 12.55 0.18
CA LEU A 84 -7.38 13.05 0.26
C LEU A 84 -7.47 14.58 0.23
N ALA A 85 -6.49 15.26 0.82
CA ALA A 85 -6.44 16.71 0.93
C ALA A 85 -5.93 17.39 -0.36
N SER A 86 -5.04 16.73 -1.10
CA SER A 86 -4.29 17.34 -2.19
C SER A 86 -4.64 16.82 -3.59
N THR A 87 -5.45 15.77 -3.68
CA THR A 87 -5.90 15.17 -4.95
C THR A 87 -7.43 15.11 -5.04
N LYS A 88 -7.95 14.65 -6.18
CA LYS A 88 -9.37 14.38 -6.36
C LYS A 88 -9.84 13.07 -5.71
N PHE A 89 -8.94 12.26 -5.18
CA PHE A 89 -9.29 11.00 -4.52
C PHE A 89 -10.22 11.24 -3.32
N LYS A 90 -11.24 10.39 -3.18
CA LYS A 90 -12.20 10.40 -2.07
C LYS A 90 -12.41 8.98 -1.57
N THR A 91 -12.48 8.81 -0.26
CA THR A 91 -12.86 7.54 0.38
C THR A 91 -13.19 7.79 1.85
N ASN A 92 -13.83 6.83 2.53
CA ASN A 92 -14.00 6.88 3.97
C ASN A 92 -12.70 6.50 4.70
N LYS A 93 -11.85 7.49 4.97
CA LYS A 93 -10.54 7.28 5.62
C LYS A 93 -10.59 6.54 6.96
N THR A 94 -11.69 6.67 7.72
CA THR A 94 -11.83 6.00 9.02
C THR A 94 -11.87 4.48 8.92
N LYS A 95 -12.30 3.94 7.78
CA LYS A 95 -12.27 2.51 7.45
C LYS A 95 -10.86 1.94 7.44
N TYR A 96 -9.86 2.75 7.09
CA TYR A 96 -8.51 2.29 6.78
C TYR A 96 -7.46 2.67 7.84
N PHE A 97 -7.72 3.69 8.65
CA PHE A 97 -6.70 4.25 9.56
C PHE A 97 -6.06 3.24 10.51
N MET A 98 -6.86 2.39 11.15
CA MET A 98 -6.33 1.38 12.08
C MET A 98 -5.48 0.35 11.36
N ALA A 99 -5.95 -0.16 10.21
CA ALA A 99 -5.20 -1.13 9.41
C ALA A 99 -3.87 -0.54 8.91
N LEU A 100 -3.89 0.70 8.39
CA LEU A 100 -2.69 1.41 7.95
C LEU A 100 -1.69 1.65 9.10
N GLN A 101 -2.20 1.90 10.31
CA GLN A 101 -1.36 2.04 11.50
C GLN A 101 -0.71 0.70 11.89
N VAL A 102 -1.47 -0.40 11.88
CA VAL A 102 -0.93 -1.75 12.16
C VAL A 102 0.18 -2.10 11.18
N ILE A 103 -0.03 -1.87 9.88
CA ILE A 103 0.99 -2.11 8.85
C ILE A 103 2.24 -1.24 9.08
N THR A 104 2.06 0.05 9.42
CA THR A 104 3.17 0.94 9.72
C THR A 104 4.00 0.43 10.90
N VAL A 105 3.33 0.07 12.01
CA VAL A 105 4.01 -0.45 13.21
C VAL A 105 4.71 -1.77 12.88
N CYS A 106 4.04 -2.69 12.20
CA CYS A 106 4.63 -3.97 11.83
C CYS A 106 5.92 -3.83 11.01
N ALA A 107 5.98 -2.89 10.05
CA ALA A 107 7.20 -2.59 9.30
C ALA A 107 8.28 -1.85 10.13
N GLU A 108 7.88 -1.01 11.08
CA GLU A 108 8.81 -0.36 12.02
C GLU A 108 9.47 -1.40 12.93
N GLU A 109 8.68 -2.38 13.42
CA GLU A 109 9.10 -3.46 14.31
C GLU A 109 9.85 -4.59 13.61
N TYR A 110 9.68 -4.80 12.29
CA TYR A 110 10.44 -5.78 11.49
C TYR A 110 11.96 -5.73 11.73
N ARG A 111 12.51 -4.52 11.95
CA ARG A 111 13.95 -4.31 12.14
C ARG A 111 14.43 -4.67 13.55
N TYR A 112 13.51 -4.97 14.44
CA TYR A 112 13.75 -5.27 15.85
C TYR A 112 13.26 -6.69 16.14
N HIS A 113 13.86 -7.35 17.14
CA HIS A 113 13.61 -8.76 17.44
C HIS A 113 12.27 -8.97 18.20
N PHE A 114 11.18 -8.33 17.74
CA PHE A 114 9.86 -8.42 18.37
C PHE A 114 8.98 -9.47 17.71
N LEU A 115 8.13 -10.11 18.51
CA LEU A 115 7.09 -11.02 18.02
C LEU A 115 6.02 -10.20 17.32
N ILE A 116 5.91 -10.36 16.00
CA ILE A 116 4.86 -9.72 15.20
C ILE A 116 3.57 -10.56 15.28
N ASP A 117 2.46 -9.90 15.55
CA ASP A 117 1.12 -10.50 15.40
C ASP A 117 0.77 -10.61 13.91
N CYS A 118 1.14 -11.73 13.31
CA CYS A 118 0.89 -11.99 11.90
C CYS A 118 -0.58 -12.12 11.55
N ASP A 119 -1.44 -12.52 12.49
CA ASP A 119 -2.87 -12.63 12.23
C ASP A 119 -3.51 -11.24 12.20
N GLY A 120 -3.15 -10.37 13.14
CA GLY A 120 -3.53 -8.95 13.12
C GLY A 120 -3.02 -8.21 11.87
N TYR A 121 -1.80 -8.51 11.43
CA TYR A 121 -1.25 -7.99 10.18
C TYR A 121 -2.09 -8.44 8.96
N ARG A 122 -2.37 -9.73 8.79
CA ARG A 122 -3.12 -10.27 7.64
C ARG A 122 -4.56 -9.73 7.58
N GLN A 123 -5.20 -9.53 8.73
CA GLN A 123 -6.51 -8.86 8.80
C GLN A 123 -6.42 -7.40 8.31
N SER A 124 -5.34 -6.71 8.67
CA SER A 124 -5.09 -5.33 8.23
C SER A 124 -4.79 -5.25 6.74
N VAL A 125 -4.03 -6.20 6.19
CA VAL A 125 -3.80 -6.34 4.74
C VAL A 125 -5.12 -6.47 4.00
N THR A 126 -6.01 -7.37 4.44
CA THR A 126 -7.32 -7.56 3.78
C THR A 126 -8.12 -6.25 3.70
N ILE A 127 -8.06 -5.42 4.76
CA ILE A 127 -8.72 -4.11 4.77
C ILE A 127 -8.02 -3.15 3.80
N CYS A 128 -6.70 -3.09 3.83
CA CYS A 128 -5.89 -2.22 2.99
C CYS A 128 -5.88 -2.62 1.50
N ASP A 129 -6.16 -3.87 1.16
CA ASP A 129 -6.28 -4.32 -0.23
C ASP A 129 -7.46 -3.65 -0.93
N ASN A 130 -8.57 -3.43 -0.21
CA ASN A 130 -9.69 -2.65 -0.74
C ASN A 130 -9.27 -1.21 -1.03
N LEU A 131 -8.45 -0.62 -0.15
CA LEU A 131 -7.92 0.73 -0.38
C LEU A 131 -6.95 0.74 -1.55
N LEU A 132 -6.08 -0.27 -1.69
CA LEU A 132 -5.17 -0.39 -2.82
C LEU A 132 -5.94 -0.43 -4.15
N ASP A 133 -7.02 -1.20 -4.20
CA ASP A 133 -7.89 -1.29 -5.39
C ASP A 133 -8.53 0.07 -5.72
N GLU A 134 -9.08 0.77 -4.73
CA GLU A 134 -9.62 2.14 -4.91
C GLU A 134 -8.56 3.12 -5.44
N LEU A 135 -7.32 3.02 -4.94
CA LEU A 135 -6.21 3.89 -5.33
C LEU A 135 -5.72 3.59 -6.76
N ILE A 136 -5.68 2.32 -7.15
CA ILE A 136 -5.30 1.90 -8.51
C ILE A 136 -6.35 2.39 -9.50
N GLU A 137 -7.63 2.20 -9.20
CA GLU A 137 -8.71 2.69 -10.05
C GLU A 137 -8.66 4.22 -10.20
N PHE A 138 -8.42 4.94 -9.10
CA PHE A 138 -8.20 6.39 -9.13
C PHE A 138 -7.00 6.79 -10.00
N ASN A 139 -5.91 6.02 -9.95
CA ASN A 139 -4.74 6.30 -10.79
C ASN A 139 -5.07 6.22 -12.28
N GLU A 140 -5.83 5.20 -12.68
CA GLU A 140 -6.18 4.91 -14.08
C GLU A 140 -7.22 5.88 -14.62
N ASN A 141 -8.27 6.15 -13.85
CA ASN A 141 -9.42 6.93 -14.31
C ASN A 141 -9.33 8.43 -13.97
N GLY A 142 -8.44 8.81 -13.05
CA GLY A 142 -8.27 10.21 -12.61
C GLY A 142 -9.39 10.72 -11.69
N GLU A 143 -10.39 9.89 -11.42
CA GLU A 143 -11.55 10.13 -10.55
C GLU A 143 -11.82 8.87 -9.70
N THR A 144 -12.46 9.03 -8.54
CA THR A 144 -12.81 7.91 -7.65
C THR A 144 -14.05 7.19 -8.22
N PRO A 145 -14.18 5.86 -8.15
CA PRO A 145 -15.43 5.17 -8.45
C PRO A 145 -16.60 5.80 -7.68
N ALA A 146 -17.73 6.01 -8.38
CA ALA A 146 -18.97 6.39 -7.74
C ALA A 146 -19.42 5.24 -6.82
N ASP A 147 -19.61 5.55 -5.55
CA ASP A 147 -20.19 4.68 -4.50
C ASP A 147 -19.26 3.70 -3.76
N SER A 148 -18.15 4.20 -3.18
CA SER A 148 -17.42 3.53 -2.08
C SER A 148 -17.77 4.06 -0.67
#